data_AF-D8SMR0-F1
#
_entry.id   AF-D8SMR0-F1
#
_cell.length_a   1.000
_cell.length_b   1.000
_cell.length_c   1.000
_cell.angle_alpha   90.00
_cell.angle_beta   90.00
_cell.angle_gamma   90.00
#
_symmetry.space_group_name_H-M   'P 1'
#
loop_
_entity.id
_entity.type
_entity.pdbx_description
1 polymer ?
#
loop_
_entity_poly.entity_id
_entity_poly.type
_entity_poly.pdbx_seq_one_letter_code
_entity_poly.pdbx_strand_id
1 'polypeptide(L)'
;MRVKTSNGHHSYKCSCEKWELTAASADLLSTVDSKTIIGAYSFSRNSNSNSKHQGTWTLFNNPADAIESGARVSAVTGKEVLEVILSYPIPGSLSEALLQVTSHHFEGQSGLVSYIQRLKPQGGVPMTNSCQRPHEVLKVPFYAEYQFWRQDVVPPSVPYSLVVPSSVKPVQSLFGEGEVLYLFNGESWEQRYAFAKLYDVPGGKKLGSYYIKARGAGESYGTHFWDLSNPNGVQVVGRVTMPPVSVSNSSLPWLTTTITAHTGSNSLLKNAKAVQMLSTRGGLPNKKSPRGKLSRGQLWRVPFTAVFWFYG
;
A
#
# COMPACT_ATOMS: atom_id res chain seq x y z
N MET A 1 -8.55 -7.90 10.90
CA MET A 1 -9.98 -8.29 11.02
C MET A 1 -10.35 -9.13 9.81
N ARG A 2 -11.18 -10.17 9.96
CA ARG A 2 -11.65 -10.99 8.83
C ARG A 2 -13.17 -10.88 8.71
N VAL A 3 -13.66 -10.77 7.48
CA VAL A 3 -15.10 -10.66 7.17
C VAL A 3 -15.44 -11.54 5.98
N LYS A 4 -16.72 -11.88 5.82
CA LYS A 4 -17.24 -12.61 4.66
C LYS A 4 -18.31 -11.79 3.97
N THR A 5 -18.44 -11.91 2.65
CA THR A 5 -19.54 -11.25 1.95
C THR A 5 -20.82 -12.08 2.00
N SER A 6 -21.97 -11.43 2.11
CA SER A 6 -23.29 -12.01 1.81
C SER A 6 -24.07 -11.12 0.84
N ASN A 7 -25.03 -11.70 0.11
CA ASN A 7 -25.84 -10.99 -0.89
C ASN A 7 -25.01 -10.25 -1.95
N GLY A 8 -23.79 -10.74 -2.20
CA GLY A 8 -22.83 -10.09 -3.08
C GLY A 8 -23.19 -10.24 -4.55
N HIS A 9 -23.08 -9.16 -5.31
CA HIS A 9 -23.18 -9.22 -6.77
C HIS A 9 -22.26 -8.21 -7.46
N HIS A 10 -21.72 -8.62 -8.61
CA HIS A 10 -21.05 -7.75 -9.58
C HIS A 10 -22.02 -7.45 -10.72
N SER A 11 -22.17 -6.17 -11.06
CA SER A 11 -23.00 -5.71 -12.17
C SER A 11 -22.13 -5.36 -13.36
N TYR A 12 -22.47 -5.91 -14.51
CA TYR A 12 -21.81 -5.70 -15.79
C TYR A 12 -22.76 -5.04 -16.76
N LYS A 13 -22.24 -4.18 -17.63
CA LYS A 13 -22.96 -3.63 -18.78
C LYS A 13 -22.29 -4.09 -20.07
N CYS A 14 -23.10 -4.46 -21.05
CA CYS A 14 -22.60 -4.79 -22.37
C CYS A 14 -22.18 -3.52 -23.14
N SER A 15 -20.93 -3.49 -23.58
CA SER A 15 -20.31 -2.40 -24.33
C SER A 15 -19.39 -3.00 -25.39
N CYS A 16 -19.62 -2.68 -26.67
CA CYS A 16 -18.86 -3.23 -27.81
C CYS A 16 -18.73 -4.76 -27.75
N GLU A 17 -19.86 -5.46 -27.52
CA GLU A 17 -19.95 -6.92 -27.40
C GLU A 17 -19.12 -7.53 -26.26
N LYS A 18 -18.66 -6.72 -25.30
CA LYS A 18 -17.91 -7.16 -24.12
C LYS A 18 -18.62 -6.75 -22.84
N TRP A 19 -18.54 -7.63 -21.84
CA TRP A 19 -18.98 -7.29 -20.50
C TRP A 19 -18.00 -6.33 -19.83
N GLU A 20 -18.51 -5.20 -19.37
CA GLU A 20 -17.75 -4.23 -18.60
C GLU A 20 -18.29 -4.14 -17.17
N LEU A 21 -17.46 -4.42 -16.16
CA LEU A 21 -17.83 -4.29 -14.75
C LEU A 21 -18.15 -2.82 -14.41
N THR A 22 -19.40 -2.53 -14.05
CA THR A 22 -19.84 -1.16 -13.72
C THR A 22 -19.98 -0.92 -12.22
N ALA A 23 -20.35 -1.95 -11.45
CA ALA A 23 -20.53 -1.84 -10.02
C ALA A 23 -20.39 -3.19 -9.31
N ALA A 24 -20.15 -3.17 -8.01
CA ALA A 24 -20.29 -4.33 -7.14
C ALA A 24 -20.83 -3.90 -5.78
N SER A 25 -21.53 -4.80 -5.09
CA SER A 25 -21.96 -4.57 -3.72
C SER A 25 -22.13 -5.89 -2.96
N ALA A 26 -21.84 -5.88 -1.67
CA ALA A 26 -22.17 -6.98 -0.76
C ALA A 26 -22.33 -6.47 0.68
N ASP A 27 -23.08 -7.19 1.50
CA ASP A 27 -23.01 -7.05 2.95
C ASP A 27 -21.74 -7.71 3.47
N LEU A 28 -21.16 -7.19 4.54
CA LEU A 28 -20.01 -7.78 5.23
C LEU A 28 -20.46 -8.41 6.54
N LEU A 29 -20.25 -9.71 6.68
CA LEU A 29 -20.56 -10.50 7.87
C LEU A 29 -19.32 -10.76 8.71
N SER A 30 -19.50 -10.76 10.03
CA SER A 30 -18.48 -11.22 10.99
C SER A 30 -18.14 -12.69 10.74
N THR A 31 -16.85 -13.03 10.76
CA THR A 31 -16.44 -14.45 10.70
C THR A 31 -16.70 -15.22 11.98
N VAL A 32 -17.00 -14.53 13.09
CA VAL A 32 -17.22 -15.16 14.41
C VAL A 32 -18.55 -15.92 14.44
N ASP A 33 -19.62 -15.28 13.94
CA ASP A 33 -20.98 -15.86 13.96
C ASP A 33 -21.56 -16.10 12.56
N SER A 34 -20.92 -15.58 11.50
CA SER A 34 -21.39 -15.62 10.11
C SER A 34 -22.83 -15.13 9.93
N LYS A 35 -23.32 -14.26 10.80
CA LYS A 35 -24.70 -13.73 10.80
C LYS A 35 -24.75 -12.23 11.02
N THR A 36 -23.87 -11.69 11.86
CA THR A 36 -23.88 -10.26 12.17
C THR A 36 -23.30 -9.47 11.01
N ILE A 37 -24.11 -8.59 10.43
CA ILE A 37 -23.64 -7.59 9.47
C ILE A 37 -22.81 -6.55 10.20
N ILE A 38 -21.55 -6.42 9.78
CA ILE A 38 -20.55 -5.51 10.36
C ILE A 38 -20.14 -4.41 9.38
N GLY A 39 -20.73 -4.38 8.19
CA GLY A 39 -20.44 -3.38 7.17
C GLY A 39 -20.97 -3.73 5.78
N ALA A 40 -20.46 -3.02 4.79
CA ALA A 40 -20.78 -3.23 3.38
C ALA A 40 -19.53 -3.06 2.51
N TYR A 41 -19.47 -3.83 1.43
CA TYR A 41 -18.53 -3.65 0.33
C TYR A 41 -19.25 -3.01 -0.84
N SER A 42 -18.57 -2.08 -1.52
CA SER A 42 -19.05 -1.49 -2.75
C SER A 42 -17.93 -1.21 -3.74
N PHE A 43 -18.27 -1.21 -5.01
CA PHE A 43 -17.46 -0.68 -6.10
C PHE A 43 -18.39 0.04 -7.06
N SER A 44 -17.96 1.18 -7.57
CA SER A 44 -18.58 1.82 -8.72
C SER A 44 -17.50 2.30 -9.68
N ARG A 45 -17.66 1.99 -10.97
CA ARG A 45 -16.76 2.49 -11.99
C ARG A 45 -17.05 3.97 -12.20
N ASN A 46 -16.18 4.82 -11.67
CA ASN A 46 -16.24 6.25 -11.96
C ASN A 46 -15.49 6.53 -13.29
N SER A 47 -16.05 7.37 -14.16
CA SER A 47 -15.47 7.69 -15.48
C SER A 47 -14.07 8.32 -15.41
N ASN A 48 -13.71 8.88 -14.25
CA ASN A 48 -12.43 9.56 -14.01
C ASN A 48 -11.34 8.67 -13.36
N SER A 49 -11.64 7.40 -13.04
CA SER A 49 -10.71 6.49 -12.36
C SER A 49 -10.12 5.48 -13.36
N ASN A 50 -8.86 5.68 -13.75
CA ASN A 50 -8.09 4.70 -14.55
C ASN A 50 -7.79 3.39 -13.82
N SER A 51 -8.15 3.28 -12.54
CA SER A 51 -7.91 2.09 -11.72
C SER A 51 -9.10 1.13 -11.84
N LYS A 52 -8.95 0.13 -12.71
CA LYS A 52 -9.96 -0.89 -13.03
C LYS A 52 -10.45 -1.72 -11.83
N HIS A 53 -9.70 -1.75 -10.71
CA HIS A 53 -9.99 -2.63 -9.57
C HIS A 53 -9.83 -1.89 -8.24
N GLN A 54 -10.76 -0.96 -7.99
CA GLN A 54 -10.94 -0.34 -6.69
C GLN A 54 -12.09 -0.99 -5.93
N GLY A 55 -12.10 -0.89 -4.62
CA GLY A 55 -13.24 -1.29 -3.79
C GLY A 55 -13.30 -0.41 -2.56
N THR A 56 -14.48 -0.19 -2.02
CA THR A 56 -14.70 0.55 -0.78
C THR A 56 -15.37 -0.38 0.23
N TRP A 57 -14.76 -0.49 1.41
CA TRP A 57 -15.30 -1.24 2.54
C TRP A 57 -15.70 -0.25 3.62
N THR A 58 -16.99 -0.24 3.95
CA THR A 58 -17.55 0.55 5.04
C THR A 58 -17.84 -0.39 6.20
N LEU A 59 -17.31 -0.09 7.39
CA LEU A 59 -17.42 -0.89 8.59
C LEU A 59 -18.16 -0.12 9.68
N PHE A 60 -19.01 -0.80 10.45
CA PHE A 60 -19.64 -0.19 11.61
C PHE A 60 -18.62 0.02 12.73
N ASN A 61 -18.57 1.24 13.25
CA ASN A 61 -17.76 1.56 14.41
C ASN A 61 -18.42 1.02 15.67
N ASN A 62 -17.60 0.56 16.62
CA ASN A 62 -18.09 0.27 17.97
C ASN A 62 -18.49 1.60 18.67
N PRO A 63 -19.22 1.57 19.80
CA PRO A 63 -19.65 2.79 20.47
C PRO A 63 -18.51 3.75 20.87
N ALA A 64 -17.37 3.23 21.31
CA ALA A 64 -16.23 4.06 21.69
C ALA A 64 -15.62 4.76 20.47
N ASP A 65 -15.34 4.00 19.40
CA ASP A 65 -14.84 4.54 18.14
C ASP A 65 -15.82 5.55 17.53
N ALA A 66 -17.13 5.32 17.65
CA ALA A 66 -18.15 6.23 17.13
C ALA A 66 -18.22 7.55 17.90
N ILE A 67 -17.99 7.50 19.22
CA ILE A 67 -17.89 8.71 20.05
C ILE A 67 -16.62 9.49 19.70
N GLU A 68 -15.47 8.80 19.58
CA GLU A 68 -14.18 9.44 19.30
C GLU A 68 -14.13 10.03 17.88
N SER A 69 -14.60 9.29 16.88
CA SER A 69 -14.60 9.73 15.47
C SER A 69 -15.75 10.67 15.10
N GLY A 70 -16.82 10.71 15.92
CA GLY A 70 -18.08 11.35 15.57
C GLY A 70 -18.87 10.64 14.47
N ALA A 71 -18.46 9.42 14.04
CA ALA A 71 -19.06 8.68 12.94
C ALA A 71 -19.42 7.25 13.33
N ARG A 72 -20.63 6.81 12.96
CA ARG A 72 -21.09 5.42 13.19
C ARG A 72 -20.41 4.40 12.28
N VAL A 73 -19.72 4.86 11.24
CA VAL A 73 -18.99 4.04 10.28
C VAL A 73 -17.62 4.62 10.04
N SER A 74 -16.68 3.73 9.71
CA SER A 74 -15.40 4.07 9.09
C SER A 74 -15.30 3.34 7.76
N ALA A 75 -14.64 3.94 6.77
CA ALA A 75 -14.53 3.34 5.45
C ALA A 75 -13.14 3.48 4.86
N VAL A 76 -12.76 2.49 4.05
CA VAL A 76 -11.48 2.47 3.32
C VAL A 76 -11.71 2.13 1.87
N THR A 77 -11.00 2.82 0.99
CA THR A 77 -10.92 2.45 -0.43
C THR A 77 -9.57 1.82 -0.71
N GLY A 78 -9.56 0.67 -1.38
CA GLY A 78 -8.34 -0.05 -1.74
C GLY A 78 -8.20 -0.21 -3.24
N LYS A 79 -6.95 -0.32 -3.70
CA LYS A 79 -6.57 -0.62 -5.08
C LYS A 79 -5.75 -1.90 -5.12
N GLU A 80 -6.04 -2.79 -6.06
CA GLU A 80 -5.25 -4.00 -6.27
C GLU A 80 -3.79 -3.66 -6.63
N VAL A 81 -2.84 -4.25 -5.89
CA VAL A 81 -1.39 -4.09 -6.08
C VAL A 81 -0.69 -5.40 -6.43
N LEU A 82 -1.34 -6.53 -6.17
CA LEU A 82 -0.88 -7.85 -6.56
C LEU A 82 -2.09 -8.75 -6.79
N GLU A 83 -2.22 -9.27 -8.02
CA GLU A 83 -3.13 -10.36 -8.30
C GLU A 83 -2.41 -11.69 -8.05
N VAL A 84 -3.01 -12.54 -7.22
CA VAL A 84 -2.50 -13.88 -6.98
C VAL A 84 -3.28 -14.80 -7.90
N ILE A 85 -2.64 -15.15 -9.02
CA ILE A 85 -3.19 -16.17 -9.92
C ILE A 85 -3.00 -17.50 -9.22
N LEU A 86 -4.11 -18.09 -8.75
CA LEU A 86 -4.11 -19.49 -8.31
C LEU A 86 -3.58 -20.36 -9.44
N SER A 87 -2.90 -21.46 -9.11
CA SER A 87 -2.37 -22.40 -10.11
C SER A 87 -3.43 -22.87 -11.13
N TYR A 88 -4.71 -22.73 -10.80
CA TYR A 88 -5.83 -22.90 -11.71
C TYR A 88 -6.86 -21.77 -11.51
N PRO A 89 -7.01 -20.82 -12.47
CA PRO A 89 -8.10 -19.86 -12.41
C PRO A 89 -9.44 -20.59 -12.51
N ILE A 90 -10.36 -20.28 -11.61
CA ILE A 90 -11.71 -20.87 -11.62
C ILE A 90 -12.56 -20.05 -12.60
N PRO A 91 -13.04 -20.62 -13.72
CA PRO A 91 -13.89 -19.90 -14.65
C PRO A 91 -15.10 -19.29 -13.96
N GLY A 92 -15.42 -18.03 -14.29
CA GLY A 92 -16.51 -17.29 -13.67
C GLY A 92 -16.23 -16.79 -12.25
N SER A 93 -15.02 -16.98 -11.72
CA SER A 93 -14.62 -16.46 -10.40
C SER A 93 -13.61 -15.33 -10.49
N LEU A 94 -13.65 -14.41 -9.52
CA LEU A 94 -12.58 -13.44 -9.31
C LEU A 94 -11.29 -14.14 -8.86
N SER A 95 -10.14 -13.48 -9.05
CA SER A 95 -8.86 -13.91 -8.48
C SER A 95 -8.72 -13.50 -7.01
N GLU A 96 -7.91 -14.23 -6.25
CA GLU A 96 -7.38 -13.70 -4.99
C GLU A 96 -6.50 -12.49 -5.28
N ALA A 97 -6.57 -11.48 -4.41
CA ALA A 97 -5.85 -10.24 -4.63
C ALA A 97 -5.44 -9.59 -3.32
N LEU A 98 -4.30 -8.90 -3.36
CA LEU A 98 -3.92 -7.96 -2.33
C LEU A 98 -4.21 -6.54 -2.80
N LEU A 99 -4.92 -5.79 -1.97
CA LEU A 99 -5.23 -4.39 -2.19
C LEU A 99 -4.50 -3.53 -1.17
N GLN A 100 -3.88 -2.45 -1.64
CA GLN A 100 -3.36 -1.39 -0.78
C GLN A 100 -4.46 -0.35 -0.56
N VAL A 101 -4.64 0.10 0.68
CA VAL A 101 -5.57 1.20 0.98
C VAL A 101 -5.04 2.51 0.39
N THR A 102 -5.92 3.23 -0.31
CA THR A 102 -5.64 4.49 -1.00
C THR A 102 -6.42 5.67 -0.43
N SER A 103 -7.48 5.43 0.34
CA SER A 103 -8.15 6.47 1.12
C SER A 103 -8.82 5.91 2.37
N HIS A 104 -8.91 6.75 3.39
CA HIS A 104 -9.71 6.54 4.60
C HIS A 104 -10.81 7.60 4.69
N HIS A 105 -11.97 7.22 5.21
CA HIS A 105 -13.08 8.11 5.51
C HIS A 105 -13.61 7.79 6.90
N PHE A 106 -13.63 8.80 7.76
CA PHE A 106 -13.95 8.70 9.19
C PHE A 106 -13.00 7.78 9.97
N GLU A 107 -12.67 8.20 11.19
CA GLU A 107 -11.83 7.39 12.09
C GLU A 107 -12.63 6.21 12.68
N GLY A 108 -11.91 5.23 13.24
CA GLY A 108 -12.50 4.08 13.94
C GLY A 108 -11.95 2.74 13.47
N GLN A 109 -12.82 1.75 13.30
CA GLN A 109 -12.44 0.35 13.02
C GLN A 109 -11.51 0.19 11.80
N SER A 110 -11.68 1.02 10.76
CA SER A 110 -10.86 0.96 9.56
C SER A 110 -9.64 1.90 9.55
N GLY A 111 -9.48 2.80 10.53
CA GLY A 111 -8.55 3.94 10.45
C GLY A 111 -7.07 3.55 10.34
N LEU A 112 -6.69 2.37 10.82
CA LEU A 112 -5.32 1.85 10.69
C LEU A 112 -5.16 0.76 9.64
N VAL A 113 -6.17 0.49 8.81
CA VAL A 113 -6.08 -0.54 7.77
C VAL A 113 -5.09 -0.09 6.69
N SER A 114 -4.09 -0.92 6.42
CA SER A 114 -3.04 -0.69 5.44
C SER A 114 -3.28 -1.49 4.15
N TYR A 115 -3.70 -2.74 4.30
CA TYR A 115 -3.96 -3.66 3.19
C TYR A 115 -5.23 -4.47 3.43
N ILE A 116 -5.85 -4.89 2.33
CA ILE A 116 -7.02 -5.77 2.32
C ILE A 116 -6.70 -6.95 1.39
N GLN A 117 -6.85 -8.17 1.87
CA GLN A 117 -6.65 -9.37 1.06
C GLN A 117 -8.00 -10.00 0.74
N ARG A 118 -8.32 -10.13 -0.55
CA ARG A 118 -9.46 -10.91 -1.03
C ARG A 118 -9.06 -12.38 -1.11
N LEU A 119 -9.81 -13.22 -0.41
CA LEU A 119 -9.54 -14.64 -0.23
C LEU A 119 -10.75 -15.48 -0.66
N LYS A 120 -10.48 -16.67 -1.22
CA LYS A 120 -11.51 -17.66 -1.60
C LYS A 120 -12.69 -17.08 -2.39
N PRO A 121 -12.46 -16.23 -3.41
CA PRO A 121 -13.55 -15.70 -4.22
C PRO A 121 -14.29 -16.81 -4.97
N GLN A 122 -15.60 -16.65 -5.10
CA GLN A 122 -16.50 -17.50 -5.88
C GLN A 122 -17.45 -16.60 -6.67
N GLY A 123 -17.57 -16.83 -7.97
CA GLY A 123 -18.43 -16.01 -8.82
C GLY A 123 -17.88 -14.60 -9.06
N GLY A 124 -18.75 -13.68 -9.43
CA GLY A 124 -18.42 -12.29 -9.71
C GLY A 124 -17.84 -12.01 -11.10
N VAL A 125 -17.61 -13.02 -11.94
CA VAL A 125 -17.16 -12.88 -13.33
C VAL A 125 -18.16 -13.57 -14.29
N PRO A 126 -18.55 -12.93 -15.41
CA PRO A 126 -19.39 -13.57 -16.42
C PRO A 126 -18.74 -14.85 -16.97
N MET A 127 -19.53 -15.91 -17.18
CA MET A 127 -19.03 -17.17 -17.75
C MET A 127 -18.59 -17.03 -19.21
N THR A 128 -19.17 -16.07 -19.92
CA THR A 128 -18.79 -15.72 -21.29
C THR A 128 -18.29 -14.28 -21.30
N ASN A 129 -17.20 -14.00 -22.04
CA ASN A 129 -16.67 -12.65 -22.15
C ASN A 129 -17.47 -11.76 -23.11
N SER A 130 -18.30 -12.38 -23.96
CA SER A 130 -19.11 -11.72 -24.98
C SER A 130 -20.54 -11.50 -24.50
N CYS A 131 -21.11 -10.37 -24.93
CA CYS A 131 -22.52 -10.04 -24.75
C CYS A 131 -23.14 -9.69 -26.11
N GLN A 132 -24.41 -10.05 -26.30
CA GLN A 132 -25.06 -9.94 -27.61
C GLN A 132 -25.82 -8.63 -27.79
N ARG A 133 -26.36 -8.06 -26.70
CA ARG A 133 -27.23 -6.88 -26.77
C ARG A 133 -26.52 -5.67 -26.16
N PRO A 134 -26.28 -4.59 -26.93
CA PRO A 134 -25.76 -3.35 -26.38
C PRO A 134 -26.58 -2.88 -25.18
N HIS A 135 -25.90 -2.43 -24.12
CA HIS A 135 -26.52 -1.96 -22.87
C HIS A 135 -27.26 -3.01 -22.04
N GLU A 136 -27.21 -4.29 -22.40
CA GLU A 136 -27.63 -5.38 -21.51
C GLU A 136 -26.89 -5.29 -20.17
N VAL A 137 -27.60 -5.57 -19.08
CA VAL A 137 -27.03 -5.59 -17.73
C VAL A 137 -27.06 -7.01 -17.21
N LEU A 138 -25.91 -7.49 -16.74
CA LEU A 138 -25.76 -8.79 -16.12
C LEU A 138 -25.36 -8.62 -14.66
N LYS A 139 -26.10 -9.24 -13.75
CA LYS A 139 -25.73 -9.36 -12.34
C LYS A 139 -25.20 -10.76 -12.08
N VAL A 140 -23.94 -10.85 -11.66
CA VAL A 140 -23.28 -12.11 -11.32
C VAL A 140 -23.13 -12.17 -9.80
N PRO A 141 -23.71 -13.16 -9.11
CA PRO A 141 -23.48 -13.36 -7.68
C PRO A 141 -21.99 -13.52 -7.39
N PHE A 142 -21.52 -12.94 -6.29
CA PHE A 142 -20.16 -13.14 -5.83
C PHE A 142 -20.11 -13.39 -4.32
N TYR A 143 -19.14 -14.21 -3.93
CA TYR A 143 -18.75 -14.42 -2.56
C TYR A 143 -17.24 -14.25 -2.45
N ALA A 144 -16.76 -13.64 -1.36
CA ALA A 144 -15.36 -13.58 -1.01
C ALA A 144 -15.20 -13.42 0.51
N GLU A 145 -14.02 -13.75 1.01
CA GLU A 145 -13.58 -13.36 2.34
C GLU A 145 -12.59 -12.21 2.22
N TYR A 146 -12.66 -11.25 3.14
CA TYR A 146 -11.70 -10.15 3.21
C TYR A 146 -10.94 -10.17 4.53
N GLN A 147 -9.61 -10.16 4.44
CA GLN A 147 -8.71 -9.98 5.57
C GLN A 147 -8.15 -8.56 5.55
N PHE A 148 -8.48 -7.78 6.57
CA PHE A 148 -7.96 -6.44 6.80
C PHE A 148 -6.70 -6.51 7.65
N TRP A 149 -5.59 -6.06 7.07
CA TRP A 149 -4.29 -5.91 7.71
C TRP A 149 -4.14 -4.47 8.18
N ARG A 150 -3.71 -4.30 9.43
CA ARG A 150 -3.46 -2.98 10.01
C ARG A 150 -1.99 -2.62 9.84
N GLN A 151 -1.68 -1.33 9.81
CA GLN A 151 -0.30 -0.88 9.94
C GLN A 151 0.26 -1.31 11.29
N ASP A 152 1.49 -1.82 11.26
CA ASP A 152 2.21 -2.17 12.48
C ASP A 152 2.38 -0.94 13.37
N VAL A 153 2.11 -1.12 14.67
CA VAL A 153 2.30 -0.11 15.71
C VAL A 153 3.62 -0.28 16.47
N VAL A 154 4.32 -1.38 16.20
CA VAL A 154 5.67 -1.68 16.67
C VAL A 154 6.52 -2.16 15.49
N PRO A 155 7.82 -1.88 15.46
CA PRO A 155 8.68 -2.35 14.38
C PRO A 155 8.75 -3.88 14.38
N PRO A 156 8.79 -4.52 13.19
CA PRO A 156 8.98 -5.97 13.10
C PRO A 156 10.38 -6.37 13.54
N SER A 157 10.58 -7.67 13.79
CA SER A 157 11.92 -8.23 13.99
C SER A 157 12.79 -7.98 12.76
N VAL A 158 14.02 -7.50 13.00
CA VAL A 158 15.00 -7.20 11.95
C VAL A 158 16.22 -8.14 12.02
N PRO A 159 16.91 -8.38 10.90
CA PRO A 159 18.23 -9.01 10.90
C PRO A 159 19.19 -8.33 11.87
N TYR A 160 20.10 -9.10 12.49
CA TYR A 160 21.04 -8.60 13.51
C TYR A 160 21.85 -7.37 13.03
N SER A 161 22.25 -7.35 11.76
CA SER A 161 23.02 -6.24 11.17
C SER A 161 22.26 -4.92 11.05
N LEU A 162 20.93 -4.94 11.20
CA LEU A 162 20.08 -3.74 11.15
C LEU A 162 19.61 -3.28 12.52
N VAL A 163 19.88 -4.04 13.59
CA VAL A 163 19.42 -3.72 14.95
C VAL A 163 19.91 -2.34 15.38
N VAL A 164 19.00 -1.53 15.90
CA VAL A 164 19.33 -0.26 16.56
C VAL A 164 19.77 -0.52 18.02
N PRO A 165 20.61 0.34 18.61
CA PRO A 165 21.00 0.21 20.02
C PRO A 165 19.78 0.11 20.94
N SER A 166 19.84 -0.75 21.96
CA SER A 166 18.72 -0.97 22.90
C SER A 166 18.35 0.26 23.73
N SER A 167 19.25 1.25 23.79
CA SER A 167 19.11 2.53 24.46
C SER A 167 18.19 3.52 23.73
N VAL A 168 17.85 3.27 22.46
CA VAL A 168 16.86 4.07 21.71
C VAL A 168 15.57 3.27 21.54
N LYS A 169 14.43 3.97 21.56
CA LYS A 169 13.10 3.35 21.44
C LYS A 169 12.37 3.87 20.20
N PRO A 170 11.46 3.07 19.61
CA PRO A 170 10.60 3.56 18.53
C PRO A 170 9.79 4.75 19.03
N VAL A 171 9.82 5.86 18.29
CA VAL A 171 9.07 7.09 18.62
C VAL A 171 7.92 7.36 17.66
N GLN A 172 8.07 6.99 16.39
CA GLN A 172 7.09 7.26 15.34
C GLN A 172 7.31 6.30 14.17
N SER A 173 6.22 5.88 13.53
CA SER A 173 6.27 5.28 12.19
C SER A 173 5.60 6.19 11.16
N LEU A 174 6.08 6.13 9.93
CA LEU A 174 5.50 6.81 8.77
C LEU A 174 5.45 5.85 7.59
N PHE A 175 4.34 5.82 6.87
CA PHE A 175 4.21 5.08 5.63
C PHE A 175 4.73 5.91 4.46
N GLY A 176 5.70 5.37 3.72
CA GLY A 176 6.23 5.95 2.50
C GLY A 176 5.62 5.32 1.26
N GLU A 177 5.12 6.14 0.35
CA GLU A 177 4.69 5.74 -1.00
C GLU A 177 5.37 6.61 -2.05
N GLY A 178 6.07 5.99 -2.99
CA GLY A 178 6.92 6.73 -3.92
C GLY A 178 7.51 5.92 -5.05
N GLU A 179 8.57 6.45 -5.64
CA GLU A 179 9.27 5.84 -6.77
C GLU A 179 10.79 5.91 -6.59
N VAL A 180 11.46 4.89 -7.10
CA VAL A 180 12.91 4.87 -7.28
C VAL A 180 13.23 5.06 -8.75
N LEU A 181 14.12 6.01 -9.05
CA LEU A 181 14.60 6.28 -10.39
C LEU A 181 15.94 5.57 -10.61
N TYR A 182 15.97 4.67 -11.59
CA TYR A 182 17.15 3.98 -12.06
C TYR A 182 17.62 4.53 -13.40
N LEU A 183 18.94 4.52 -13.61
CA LEU A 183 19.59 4.76 -14.90
C LEU A 183 20.33 3.49 -15.32
N PHE A 184 20.09 3.02 -16.54
CA PHE A 184 20.84 1.90 -17.09
C PHE A 184 22.20 2.39 -17.59
N ASN A 185 23.30 1.89 -17.01
CA ASN A 185 24.64 2.35 -17.36
C ASN A 185 25.23 1.65 -18.61
N GLY A 186 24.52 0.66 -19.16
CA GLY A 186 24.98 -0.21 -20.25
C GLY A 186 25.12 -1.68 -19.83
N GLU A 187 25.29 -1.94 -18.54
CA GLU A 187 25.47 -3.28 -17.96
C GLU A 187 24.42 -3.58 -16.89
N SER A 188 24.16 -2.61 -16.01
CA SER A 188 23.24 -2.76 -14.88
C SER A 188 22.43 -1.49 -14.61
N TRP A 189 21.35 -1.66 -13.85
CA TRP A 189 20.54 -0.56 -13.34
C TRP A 189 21.21 0.06 -12.12
N GLU A 190 21.50 1.35 -12.20
CA GLU A 190 22.02 2.14 -11.08
C GLU A 190 20.92 3.02 -10.49
N GLN A 191 20.72 2.92 -9.17
CA GLN A 191 19.80 3.82 -8.47
C GLN A 191 20.35 5.24 -8.48
N ARG A 192 19.55 6.20 -8.96
CA ARG A 192 19.89 7.62 -9.00
C ARG A 192 19.19 8.42 -7.90
N TYR A 193 17.89 8.20 -7.75
CA TYR A 193 17.06 8.88 -6.76
C TYR A 193 16.03 7.93 -6.19
N ALA A 194 15.61 8.18 -4.96
CA ALA A 194 14.36 7.67 -4.42
C ALA A 194 13.62 8.85 -3.81
N PHE A 195 12.31 8.91 -4.01
CA PHE A 195 11.45 9.90 -3.38
C PHE A 195 10.12 9.24 -2.99
N ALA A 196 9.55 9.66 -1.87
CA ALA A 196 8.24 9.19 -1.42
C ALA A 196 7.48 10.32 -0.73
N LYS A 197 6.15 10.28 -0.83
CA LYS A 197 5.28 11.00 0.08
C LYS A 197 5.16 10.20 1.38
N LEU A 198 5.17 10.89 2.50
CA LEU A 198 5.03 10.28 3.83
C LEU A 198 3.61 10.49 4.34
N TYR A 199 3.01 9.43 4.86
CA TYR A 199 1.68 9.37 5.41
C TYR A 199 1.72 8.76 6.81
N ASP A 200 0.68 8.98 7.59
CA ASP A 200 0.43 8.23 8.84
C ASP A 200 0.18 6.75 8.56
N VAL A 201 -0.67 6.45 7.58
CA VAL A 201 -1.08 5.11 7.12
C VAL A 201 -1.27 5.12 5.59
N PRO A 202 -1.22 3.98 4.86
CA PRO A 202 -1.56 3.97 3.43
C PRO A 202 -2.91 4.63 3.15
N GLY A 203 -2.92 5.60 2.24
CA GLY A 203 -4.13 6.37 1.90
C GLY A 203 -4.59 7.38 2.96
N GLY A 204 -3.84 7.56 4.04
CA GLY A 204 -4.17 8.48 5.13
C GLY A 204 -3.72 9.92 4.89
N LYS A 205 -3.46 10.65 5.98
CA LYS A 205 -3.04 12.05 5.94
C LYS A 205 -1.58 12.15 5.50
N LYS A 206 -1.31 12.97 4.48
CA LYS A 206 0.08 13.29 4.09
C LYS A 206 0.74 14.11 5.20
N LEU A 207 1.86 13.63 5.71
CA LEU A 207 2.65 14.25 6.77
C LEU A 207 3.95 14.88 6.26
N GLY A 208 4.45 14.44 5.10
CA GLY A 208 5.72 14.94 4.60
C GLY A 208 6.21 14.29 3.32
N SER A 209 7.53 14.28 3.13
CA SER A 209 8.20 13.65 2.01
C SER A 209 9.56 13.07 2.43
N TYR A 210 9.95 11.99 1.77
CA TYR A 210 11.25 11.36 1.88
C TYR A 210 11.98 11.48 0.55
N TYR A 211 13.29 11.73 0.57
CA TYR A 211 14.10 11.66 -0.63
C TYR A 211 15.57 11.35 -0.33
N ILE A 212 16.27 10.81 -1.33
CA ILE A 212 17.72 10.60 -1.31
C ILE A 212 18.38 11.63 -2.24
N LYS A 213 19.35 12.40 -1.74
CA LYS A 213 20.23 13.20 -2.61
C LYS A 213 21.43 12.37 -3.06
N ALA A 214 21.85 12.62 -4.30
CA ALA A 214 22.90 11.87 -4.98
C ALA A 214 24.20 11.83 -4.18
N ARG A 215 24.89 10.70 -4.31
CA ARG A 215 26.12 10.34 -3.59
C ARG A 215 27.20 11.40 -3.77
N GLY A 216 27.69 11.97 -2.67
CA GLY A 216 29.00 12.62 -2.66
C GLY A 216 30.12 11.59 -2.83
N ALA A 217 31.35 12.05 -3.12
CA ALA A 217 32.52 11.17 -3.14
C ALA A 217 32.65 10.45 -1.78
N GLY A 218 32.68 9.11 -1.80
CA GLY A 218 32.78 8.27 -0.59
C GLY A 218 31.45 7.78 0.03
N GLU A 219 30.28 8.15 -0.52
CA GLU A 219 28.98 7.70 0.00
C GLU A 219 28.40 6.51 -0.79
N SER A 220 28.30 5.32 -0.18
CA SER A 220 27.76 4.13 -0.85
C SER A 220 26.24 4.15 -1.06
N TYR A 221 25.48 4.88 -0.23
CA TYR A 221 24.01 4.80 -0.20
C TYR A 221 23.30 6.17 -0.21
N GLY A 222 24.05 7.25 -0.44
CA GLY A 222 23.56 8.63 -0.46
C GLY A 222 23.12 9.15 0.90
N THR A 223 22.71 10.42 0.92
CA THR A 223 22.16 11.08 2.12
C THR A 223 20.65 11.08 2.05
N HIS A 224 20.01 10.62 3.13
CA HIS A 224 18.57 10.43 3.25
C HIS A 224 17.94 11.61 3.99
N PHE A 225 16.81 12.09 3.49
CA PHE A 225 16.09 13.24 4.02
C PHE A 225 14.63 12.86 4.29
N TRP A 226 14.14 13.17 5.48
CA TRP A 226 12.72 13.12 5.84
C TRP A 226 12.27 14.53 6.20
N ASP A 227 11.38 15.09 5.42
CA ASP A 227 10.87 16.46 5.54
C ASP A 227 9.39 16.42 5.91
N LEU A 228 9.07 16.81 7.14
CA LEU A 228 7.72 16.80 7.69
C LEU A 228 7.13 18.20 7.74
N SER A 229 5.95 18.34 7.14
CA SER A 229 5.35 19.64 6.86
C SER A 229 4.54 20.23 8.03
N ASN A 230 4.21 19.43 9.07
CA ASN A 230 3.21 19.80 10.07
C ASN A 230 3.58 19.21 11.46
N PRO A 231 3.42 19.93 12.58
CA PRO A 231 3.07 21.35 12.71
C PRO A 231 4.23 22.34 12.57
N ASN A 232 5.49 21.90 12.64
CA ASN A 232 6.62 22.85 12.81
C ASN A 232 7.76 22.72 11.78
N GLY A 233 7.55 22.01 10.66
CA GLY A 233 8.56 21.93 9.58
C GLY A 233 9.85 21.26 10.06
N VAL A 234 9.82 19.95 10.31
CA VAL A 234 11.01 19.21 10.78
C VAL A 234 11.66 18.47 9.63
N GLN A 235 12.97 18.68 9.48
CA GLN A 235 13.80 17.87 8.59
C GLN A 235 14.73 16.99 9.41
N VAL A 236 14.76 15.71 9.09
CA VAL A 236 15.71 14.73 9.60
C VAL A 236 16.61 14.33 8.46
N VAL A 237 17.93 14.36 8.70
CA VAL A 237 18.94 13.98 7.73
C VAL A 237 19.76 12.83 8.29
N GLY A 238 19.96 11.78 7.50
CA GLY A 238 20.73 10.63 7.95
C GLY A 238 21.54 9.94 6.86
N ARG A 239 22.47 9.11 7.31
CA ARG A 239 23.33 8.29 6.47
C ARG A 239 23.22 6.82 6.83
N VAL A 240 23.25 5.97 5.81
CA VAL A 240 23.26 4.52 5.98
C VAL A 240 24.65 4.12 6.47
N THR A 241 24.71 3.58 7.68
CA THR A 241 25.96 3.19 8.34
C THR A 241 26.25 1.69 8.23
N MET A 242 25.22 0.89 7.96
CA MET A 242 25.32 -0.56 7.80
C MET A 242 24.87 -1.01 6.41
N PRO A 243 25.45 -2.07 5.84
CA PRO A 243 24.98 -2.63 4.57
C PRO A 243 23.47 -2.97 4.64
N PRO A 244 22.67 -2.51 3.67
CA PRO A 244 21.26 -2.90 3.55
C PRO A 244 21.10 -4.41 3.40
N VAL A 245 19.99 -4.96 3.89
CA VAL A 245 19.67 -6.40 3.84
C VAL A 245 18.48 -6.65 2.93
N SER A 246 18.69 -7.47 1.90
CA SER A 246 17.62 -7.93 1.02
C SER A 246 16.77 -9.01 1.71
N VAL A 247 15.51 -8.70 2.01
CA VAL A 247 14.54 -9.65 2.61
C VAL A 247 13.57 -10.24 1.59
N SER A 248 13.53 -9.69 0.37
CA SER A 248 12.70 -10.16 -0.74
C SER A 248 13.41 -9.84 -2.06
N ASN A 249 13.22 -10.68 -3.07
CA ASN A 249 13.85 -10.54 -4.38
C ASN A 249 13.25 -9.43 -5.25
N SER A 250 12.10 -8.87 -4.86
CA SER A 250 11.36 -7.84 -5.61
C SER A 250 11.18 -6.54 -4.84
N SER A 251 11.72 -6.44 -3.62
CA SER A 251 11.59 -5.26 -2.76
C SER A 251 12.95 -4.61 -2.51
N LEU A 252 12.95 -3.28 -2.34
CA LEU A 252 14.14 -2.57 -1.83
C LEU A 252 14.65 -3.23 -0.55
N PRO A 253 15.98 -3.29 -0.34
CA PRO A 253 16.54 -3.86 0.87
C PRO A 253 16.13 -3.03 2.10
N TRP A 254 16.00 -3.71 3.23
CA TRP A 254 15.85 -3.04 4.51
C TRP A 254 17.15 -2.36 4.90
N LEU A 255 17.06 -1.20 5.54
CA LEU A 255 18.25 -0.45 5.94
C LEU A 255 18.01 0.29 7.24
N THR A 256 19.12 0.55 7.93
CA THR A 256 19.20 1.39 9.12
C THR A 256 20.04 2.62 8.77
N THR A 257 19.48 3.78 9.07
CA THR A 257 20.11 5.07 8.85
C THR A 257 20.41 5.69 10.21
N THR A 258 21.65 6.11 10.43
CA THR A 258 22.01 6.95 11.58
C THR A 258 21.69 8.40 11.25
N ILE A 259 20.98 9.07 12.15
CA ILE A 259 20.63 10.48 11.97
C ILE A 259 21.86 11.34 12.28
N THR A 260 22.15 12.28 11.38
CA THR A 260 23.34 13.14 11.44
C THR A 260 22.98 14.62 11.65
N ALA A 261 21.76 15.02 11.32
CA ALA A 261 21.31 16.40 11.50
C ALA A 261 19.79 16.49 11.60
N HIS A 262 19.33 17.55 12.28
CA HIS A 262 17.93 17.93 12.41
C HIS A 262 17.77 19.42 12.16
N THR A 263 16.67 19.83 11.54
CA THR A 263 16.22 21.23 11.51
C THR A 263 14.74 21.31 11.87
N GLY A 264 14.29 22.50 12.26
CA GLY A 264 12.91 22.75 12.74
C GLY A 264 12.79 22.68 14.27
N SER A 265 11.76 23.33 14.80
CA SER A 265 11.49 23.40 16.25
C SER A 265 10.34 22.44 16.65
N ASN A 266 10.35 21.94 17.89
CA ASN A 266 9.25 21.16 18.49
C ASN A 266 8.66 20.00 17.64
N SER A 267 9.38 18.89 17.47
CA SER A 267 8.74 17.61 17.14
C SER A 267 9.36 16.43 17.89
N LEU A 268 8.60 15.34 18.00
CA LEU A 268 9.06 14.06 18.53
C LEU A 268 10.30 13.52 17.78
N LEU A 269 10.51 13.95 16.53
CA LEU A 269 11.64 13.52 15.70
C LEU A 269 12.91 14.36 15.89
N LYS A 270 12.86 15.46 16.66
CA LYS A 270 14.05 16.28 16.95
C LYS A 270 15.15 15.50 17.66
N ASN A 271 14.76 14.49 18.45
CA ASN A 271 15.69 13.65 19.21
C ASN A 271 15.93 12.29 18.55
N ALA A 272 15.40 12.06 17.35
CA ALA A 272 15.56 10.78 16.68
C ALA A 272 17.06 10.56 16.37
N LYS A 273 17.59 9.39 16.72
CA LYS A 273 18.99 9.01 16.49
C LYS A 273 19.16 8.03 15.33
N ALA A 274 18.11 7.29 15.00
CA ALA A 274 18.11 6.36 13.87
C ALA A 274 16.75 6.31 13.17
N VAL A 275 16.78 5.89 11.89
CA VAL A 275 15.60 5.55 11.11
C VAL A 275 15.81 4.18 10.47
N GLN A 276 14.86 3.27 10.62
CA GLN A 276 14.82 2.04 9.84
C GLN A 276 13.80 2.16 8.71
N MET A 277 14.17 1.77 7.50
CA MET A 277 13.25 1.59 6.38
C MET A 277 12.95 0.09 6.26
N LEU A 278 11.73 -0.30 6.65
CA LEU A 278 11.29 -1.69 6.76
C LEU A 278 10.03 -1.93 5.92
N SER A 279 9.57 -3.18 5.89
CA SER A 279 8.31 -3.59 5.23
C SER A 279 8.20 -3.09 3.78
N THR A 280 9.32 -3.06 3.08
CA THR A 280 9.44 -2.56 1.71
C THR A 280 8.71 -3.45 0.71
N ARG A 281 8.07 -2.83 -0.28
CA ARG A 281 7.45 -3.51 -1.44
C ARG A 281 7.84 -2.80 -2.72
N GLY A 282 8.25 -3.54 -3.73
CA GLY A 282 8.66 -2.98 -5.00
C GLY A 282 9.96 -2.17 -4.91
N GLY A 283 10.15 -1.27 -5.87
CA GLY A 283 11.32 -0.40 -5.94
C GLY A 283 12.57 -1.03 -6.52
N LEU A 284 12.62 -2.34 -6.81
CA LEU A 284 13.70 -2.94 -7.59
C LEU A 284 13.37 -2.99 -9.09
N PRO A 285 14.33 -2.68 -9.97
CA PRO A 285 14.11 -2.73 -11.40
C PRO A 285 14.02 -4.18 -11.86
N ASN A 286 13.12 -4.43 -12.78
CA ASN A 286 13.04 -5.67 -13.52
C ASN A 286 14.34 -5.88 -14.33
N LYS A 287 14.87 -7.11 -14.30
CA LYS A 287 16.08 -7.51 -15.05
C LYS A 287 15.89 -7.48 -16.58
N LYS A 288 14.67 -7.24 -17.06
CA LYS A 288 14.30 -7.19 -18.48
C LYS A 288 13.66 -5.84 -18.80
N SER A 289 14.02 -5.24 -19.93
CA SER A 289 13.34 -4.04 -20.44
C SER A 289 11.89 -4.37 -20.78
N PRO A 290 10.92 -3.51 -20.47
CA PRO A 290 9.54 -3.67 -20.92
C PRO A 290 9.34 -3.44 -22.43
N ARG A 291 10.36 -2.92 -23.16
CA ARG A 291 10.23 -2.52 -24.58
C ARG A 291 11.32 -3.05 -25.53
N GLY A 292 12.16 -4.01 -25.13
CA GLY A 292 13.19 -4.58 -26.01
C GLY A 292 14.61 -4.60 -25.43
N LYS A 293 15.63 -4.26 -26.22
CA LYS A 293 17.04 -4.23 -25.76
C LYS A 293 17.24 -3.00 -24.85
N LEU A 294 17.89 -3.18 -23.70
CA LEU A 294 18.24 -2.07 -22.80
C LEU A 294 19.31 -1.20 -23.47
N SER A 295 19.11 0.11 -23.46
CA SER A 295 20.09 1.08 -23.99
C SER A 295 20.72 1.88 -22.86
N ARG A 296 22.03 2.12 -22.92
CA ARG A 296 22.73 3.01 -21.98
C ARG A 296 22.02 4.37 -21.92
N GLY A 297 21.84 4.89 -20.71
CA GLY A 297 21.11 6.14 -20.46
C GLY A 297 19.60 5.97 -20.28
N GLN A 298 19.04 4.77 -20.46
CA GLN A 298 17.62 4.53 -20.24
C GLN A 298 17.25 4.77 -18.78
N LEU A 299 16.18 5.54 -18.55
CA LEU A 299 15.61 5.78 -17.23
C LEU A 299 14.46 4.82 -16.95
N TRP A 300 14.35 4.39 -15.69
CA TRP A 300 13.26 3.55 -15.23
C TRP A 300 12.77 3.97 -13.85
N ARG A 301 11.48 4.25 -13.73
CA ARG A 301 10.82 4.58 -12.47
C ARG A 301 10.12 3.33 -11.95
N VAL A 302 10.46 2.93 -10.74
CA VAL A 302 9.88 1.76 -10.09
C VAL A 302 9.10 2.21 -8.86
N PRO A 303 7.79 1.97 -8.78
CA PRO A 303 7.02 2.30 -7.59
C PRO A 303 7.49 1.46 -6.41
N PHE A 304 7.49 2.05 -5.22
CA PHE A 304 7.77 1.36 -3.98
C PHE A 304 6.94 1.89 -2.81
N THR A 305 6.80 1.05 -1.80
CA THR A 305 6.30 1.47 -0.48
C THR A 305 7.26 1.01 0.60
N ALA A 306 7.27 1.70 1.74
CA ALA A 306 8.04 1.31 2.92
C ALA A 306 7.39 1.84 4.20
N VAL A 307 7.77 1.30 5.35
CA VAL A 307 7.48 1.90 6.66
C VAL A 307 8.79 2.41 7.25
N PHE A 308 8.83 3.71 7.55
CA PHE A 308 9.95 4.37 8.21
C PHE A 308 9.71 4.40 9.72
N TRP A 309 10.57 3.72 10.48
CA TRP A 309 10.55 3.69 11.93
C TRP A 309 11.63 4.61 12.48
N PHE A 310 11.22 5.65 13.20
CA PHE A 310 12.13 6.58 13.87
C PHE A 310 12.39 6.11 15.29
N TYR A 311 13.64 6.24 15.73
CA TYR A 311 14.09 5.84 17.07
C TYR A 311 14.75 7.02 17.77
N GLY A 312 14.41 7.28 19.04
CA GLY A 312 14.92 8.37 19.87
C GLY A 312 15.40 7.91 21.24
#